data_AF-A0A7H0F4N0-F1
#
_entry.id   AF-A0A7H0F4N0-F1
#
_cell.length_a   1.000
_cell.length_b   1.000
_cell.length_c   1.000
_cell.angle_alpha   90.00
_cell.angle_beta   90.00
_cell.angle_gamma   90.00
#
_symmetry.space_group_name_H-M   'P 1'
#
loop_
_entity.id
_entity.type
_entity.pdbx_description
1 polymer ?
#
loop_
_entity_poly.entity_id
_entity_poly.type
_entity_poly.pdbx_seq_one_letter_code
_entity_poly.pdbx_strand_id
1 'polypeptide(L)'
;MSQQNQVRNKLNNALTSLIETLQEFAGQSNFWKIFDTAFGQTYNQLRVKELRTQWRLGDKGALPLVEIVNQEVLGISLGAYSIDTDKIYMSEQFVVAAKLADLVLVLLEEYGHHIDAQLSFSGLKTRRFLKSP
;
A
#
# COMPACT_ATOMS: atom_id res chain seq x y z
N MET A 1 -3.55 -27.48 -9.25
CA MET A 1 -4.14 -26.23 -8.72
C MET A 1 -4.46 -25.33 -9.91
N SER A 2 -5.60 -24.64 -9.93
CA SER A 2 -5.93 -23.69 -11.01
C SER A 2 -5.08 -22.42 -10.93
N GLN A 3 -4.85 -21.75 -12.07
CA GLN A 3 -4.10 -20.48 -12.16
C GLN A 3 -4.62 -19.43 -11.17
N GLN A 4 -5.95 -19.32 -11.03
CA GLN A 4 -6.58 -18.40 -10.08
C GLN A 4 -6.22 -18.69 -8.62
N ASN A 5 -6.10 -19.97 -8.23
CA ASN A 5 -5.67 -20.33 -6.88
C ASN A 5 -4.20 -19.99 -6.64
N GLN A 6 -3.34 -20.15 -7.65
CA GLN A 6 -1.94 -19.77 -7.56
C GLN A 6 -1.77 -18.25 -7.41
N VAL A 7 -2.49 -17.47 -8.23
CA VAL A 7 -2.51 -16.00 -8.16
C VAL A 7 -2.95 -15.52 -6.79
N ARG A 8 -4.07 -16.05 -6.27
CA ARG A 8 -4.59 -15.70 -4.94
C ARG A 8 -3.60 -16.06 -3.82
N ASN A 9 -2.98 -17.25 -3.87
CA ASN A 9 -2.00 -17.66 -2.87
C ASN A 9 -0.76 -16.76 -2.88
N LYS A 10 -0.27 -16.40 -4.07
CA LYS A 10 0.89 -15.52 -4.23
C LYS A 10 0.59 -14.11 -3.70
N LEU A 11 -0.60 -13.58 -3.98
CA LEU A 11 -1.04 -12.30 -3.45
C LEU A 11 -1.20 -12.34 -1.92
N ASN A 12 -1.79 -13.40 -1.36
CA ASN A 12 -1.91 -13.57 0.09
C ASN A 12 -0.55 -13.64 0.79
N ASN A 13 0.44 -14.28 0.17
CA ASN A 13 1.80 -14.30 0.67
C ASN A 13 2.40 -12.88 0.65
N ALA A 14 2.21 -12.14 -0.45
CA ALA A 14 2.70 -10.76 -0.56
C ALA A 14 2.05 -9.84 0.49
N LEU A 15 0.74 -9.97 0.73
CA LEU A 15 0.03 -9.24 1.79
C LEU A 15 0.52 -9.59 3.19
N THR A 16 0.91 -10.85 3.41
CA THR A 16 1.53 -11.27 4.66
C THR A 16 2.87 -10.58 4.86
N SER A 17 3.76 -10.62 3.85
CA SER A 17 5.07 -9.97 3.91
C SER A 17 4.99 -8.45 3.99
N LEU A 18 3.97 -7.82 3.37
CA LEU A 18 3.69 -6.40 3.53
C LEU A 18 3.37 -6.06 4.99
N ILE A 19 2.51 -6.84 5.64
CA ILE A 19 2.16 -6.61 7.05
C ILE A 19 3.35 -6.85 7.98
N GLU A 20 4.16 -7.88 7.73
CA GLU A 20 5.40 -8.13 8.47
C GLU A 20 6.36 -6.93 8.32
N THR A 21 6.50 -6.39 7.11
CA THR A 21 7.31 -5.18 6.86
C THR A 21 6.78 -3.98 7.63
N LEU A 22 5.45 -3.77 7.65
CA LEU A 22 4.83 -2.68 8.42
C LEU A 22 4.95 -2.87 9.94
N GLN A 23 4.88 -4.12 10.42
CA GLN A 23 5.12 -4.48 11.82
C GLN A 23 6.54 -4.09 12.25
N GLU A 24 7.54 -4.50 11.47
CA GLU A 24 8.93 -4.14 11.71
C GLU A 24 9.13 -2.62 11.71
N PHE A 25 8.58 -1.94 10.71
CA PHE A 25 8.60 -0.49 10.61
C PHE A 25 7.98 0.20 11.84
N ALA A 26 6.80 -0.23 12.28
CA ALA A 26 6.12 0.32 13.46
C ALA A 26 6.89 0.09 14.77
N GLY A 27 7.77 -0.91 14.79
CA GLY A 27 8.70 -1.23 15.88
C GLY A 27 9.90 -0.28 15.98
N GLN A 28 10.27 0.42 14.90
CA GLN A 28 11.51 1.21 14.85
C GLN A 28 11.51 2.38 15.84
N SER A 29 12.69 2.66 16.42
CA SER A 29 12.89 3.76 17.36
C SER A 29 12.77 5.14 16.69
N ASN A 30 13.14 5.24 15.41
CA ASN A 30 13.04 6.44 14.58
C ASN A 30 11.71 6.55 13.80
N PHE A 31 10.69 5.73 14.11
CA PHE A 31 9.39 5.72 13.43
C PHE A 31 8.81 7.14 13.23
N TRP A 32 8.75 7.93 14.29
CA TRP A 32 8.20 9.29 14.23
C TRP A 32 9.03 10.23 13.35
N LYS A 33 10.36 10.11 13.41
CA LYS A 33 11.26 10.89 12.55
C LYS A 33 11.05 10.59 11.07
N ILE A 34 10.73 9.33 10.73
CA ILE A 34 10.45 8.94 9.34
C ILE A 34 9.15 9.62 8.87
N PHE A 35 8.10 9.61 9.69
CA PHE A 35 6.86 10.35 9.38
C PHE A 35 7.07 11.86 9.27
N ASP A 36 7.79 12.45 10.22
CA ASP A 36 8.11 13.89 10.20
C ASP A 36 8.86 14.29 8.93
N THR A 37 9.72 13.40 8.43
CA THR A 37 10.49 13.62 7.19
C THR A 37 9.60 13.51 5.95
N ALA A 38 8.71 12.51 5.90
CA ALA A 38 7.86 12.27 4.74
C ALA A 38 6.67 13.25 4.64
N PHE A 39 6.05 13.59 5.76
CA PHE A 39 4.79 14.33 5.83
C PHE A 39 4.92 15.71 6.50
N GLY A 40 6.13 16.12 6.89
CA GLY A 40 6.33 17.32 7.70
C GLY A 40 5.80 17.15 9.13
N GLN A 41 5.49 18.23 9.83
CA GLN A 41 5.01 18.16 11.24
C GLN A 41 3.50 18.43 11.39
N THR A 42 2.78 18.67 10.30
CA THR A 42 1.37 19.09 10.30
C THR A 42 0.39 17.98 9.93
N TYR A 43 0.87 16.75 9.74
CA TYR A 43 0.00 15.61 9.46
C TYR A 43 -0.83 15.22 10.69
N ASN A 44 -1.90 14.45 10.47
CA ASN A 44 -2.74 13.96 11.55
C ASN A 44 -2.00 12.92 12.42
N GLN A 45 -1.31 13.39 13.46
CA GLN A 45 -0.54 12.52 14.36
C GLN A 45 -1.40 11.50 15.10
N LEU A 46 -2.67 11.81 15.39
CA LEU A 46 -3.59 10.87 16.01
C LEU A 46 -3.84 9.68 15.07
N ARG A 47 -4.10 9.95 13.79
CA ARG A 47 -4.27 8.91 12.78
C ARG A 47 -3.00 8.05 12.63
N VAL A 48 -1.81 8.65 12.66
CA VAL A 48 -0.56 7.88 12.63
C VAL A 48 -0.37 7.01 13.87
N LYS A 49 -0.80 7.45 15.06
CA LYS A 49 -0.79 6.60 16.27
C LYS A 49 -1.68 5.37 16.13
N GLU A 50 -2.86 5.54 15.54
CA GLU A 50 -3.78 4.43 15.26
C GLU A 50 -3.18 3.46 14.24
N LEU A 51 -2.68 3.97 13.11
CA LEU A 51 -1.99 3.16 12.09
C LEU A 51 -0.83 2.38 12.68
N ARG A 52 0.01 3.03 13.50
CA ARG A 52 1.13 2.35 14.18
C ARG A 52 0.66 1.21 15.08
N THR A 53 -0.47 1.38 15.77
CA THR A 53 -1.05 0.34 16.63
C THR A 53 -1.56 -0.82 15.80
N GLN A 54 -2.29 -0.54 14.72
CA GLN A 54 -2.77 -1.56 13.77
C GLN A 54 -1.61 -2.35 13.15
N TRP A 55 -0.56 -1.65 12.73
CA TRP A 55 0.64 -2.29 12.20
C TRP A 55 1.30 -3.17 13.24
N ARG A 56 1.52 -2.73 14.48
CA ARG A 56 2.11 -3.57 15.53
C ARG A 56 1.32 -4.84 15.82
N LEU A 57 -0.01 -4.77 15.73
CA LEU A 57 -0.89 -5.93 15.91
C LEU A 57 -0.88 -6.88 14.69
N GLY A 58 -0.32 -6.46 13.56
CA GLY A 58 -0.35 -7.23 12.32
C GLY A 58 -1.75 -7.32 11.71
N ASP A 59 -2.59 -6.30 11.95
CA ASP A 59 -3.98 -6.32 11.53
C ASP A 59 -4.11 -6.15 10.01
N LYS A 60 -4.34 -7.27 9.31
CA LYS A 60 -4.63 -7.29 7.87
C LYS A 60 -5.94 -6.59 7.50
N GLY A 61 -6.87 -6.45 8.45
CA GLY A 61 -8.14 -5.74 8.24
C GLY A 61 -7.96 -4.23 8.07
N ALA A 62 -6.79 -3.69 8.44
CA ALA A 62 -6.43 -2.30 8.22
C ALA A 62 -5.86 -2.02 6.80
N LEU A 63 -5.75 -3.05 5.94
CA LEU A 63 -5.35 -2.86 4.55
C LEU A 63 -6.57 -2.56 3.68
N PRO A 64 -6.46 -1.67 2.68
CA PRO A 64 -7.46 -1.53 1.65
C PRO A 64 -7.60 -2.85 0.87
N LEU A 65 -8.80 -3.11 0.33
CA LEU A 65 -9.04 -4.31 -0.45
C LEU A 65 -8.15 -4.30 -1.70
N VAL A 66 -7.57 -5.47 -2.01
CA VAL A 66 -6.79 -5.66 -3.23
C VAL A 66 -7.61 -6.37 -4.29
N GLU A 67 -7.74 -5.74 -5.45
CA GLU A 67 -8.46 -6.26 -6.61
C GLU A 67 -7.49 -6.51 -7.76
N ILE A 68 -7.62 -7.65 -8.41
CA ILE A 68 -6.80 -8.01 -9.57
C ILE A 68 -7.57 -7.64 -10.83
N VAL A 69 -6.92 -6.85 -11.69
CA VAL A 69 -7.52 -6.35 -12.94
C VAL A 69 -6.62 -6.64 -14.12
N ASN A 70 -7.17 -6.55 -15.33
CA ASN A 70 -6.37 -6.63 -16.55
C ASN A 70 -5.40 -5.45 -16.62
N GLN A 71 -4.17 -5.69 -17.12
CA GLN A 71 -3.14 -4.66 -17.32
C GLN A 71 -3.65 -3.45 -18.12
N GLU A 72 -4.56 -3.66 -19.08
CA GLU A 72 -5.18 -2.60 -19.89
C GLU A 72 -5.88 -1.53 -19.04
N VAL A 73 -6.47 -1.91 -17.90
CA VAL A 73 -7.13 -0.97 -16.97
C VAL A 73 -6.11 -0.04 -16.30
N LEU A 74 -4.89 -0.52 -16.08
CA LEU A 74 -3.82 0.21 -15.39
C LEU A 74 -2.86 0.91 -16.36
N GLY A 75 -3.01 0.72 -17.66
CA GLY A 75 -2.09 1.23 -18.67
C GLY A 75 -0.68 0.67 -18.45
N ILE A 76 0.28 1.55 -18.17
CA ILE A 76 1.68 1.18 -17.90
C ILE A 76 1.94 0.84 -16.42
N SER A 77 0.97 1.04 -15.53
CA SER A 77 1.17 0.84 -14.08
C SER A 77 1.03 -0.64 -13.69
N LEU A 78 1.86 -1.10 -12.76
CA LEU A 78 1.79 -2.47 -12.21
C LEU A 78 0.78 -2.61 -11.07
N GLY A 79 0.51 -1.50 -10.38
CA GLY A 79 -0.55 -1.33 -9.40
C GLY A 79 -1.06 0.12 -9.39
N ALA A 80 -2.19 0.34 -8.72
CA ALA A 80 -2.75 1.66 -8.47
C ALA A 80 -3.66 1.66 -7.23
N TYR A 81 -3.48 2.60 -6.32
CA TYR A 81 -4.46 2.94 -5.30
C TYR A 81 -5.48 3.96 -5.84
N SER A 82 -6.75 3.72 -5.56
CA SER A 82 -7.85 4.62 -5.90
C SER A 82 -8.48 5.18 -4.64
N ILE A 83 -8.46 6.51 -4.51
CA ILE A 83 -9.14 7.24 -3.44
C ILE A 83 -10.66 7.05 -3.54
N ASP A 84 -11.21 7.00 -4.76
CA ASP A 84 -12.66 6.94 -4.98
C ASP A 84 -13.27 5.61 -4.54
N THR A 85 -12.50 4.52 -4.62
CA THR A 85 -12.96 3.17 -4.26
C THR A 85 -12.33 2.64 -2.98
N ASP A 86 -11.31 3.33 -2.44
CA ASP A 86 -10.46 2.88 -1.33
C ASP A 86 -9.89 1.46 -1.54
N LYS A 87 -9.41 1.20 -2.76
CA LYS A 87 -8.85 -0.10 -3.16
C LYS A 87 -7.48 0.05 -3.77
N ILE A 88 -6.69 -1.00 -3.63
CA ILE A 88 -5.48 -1.23 -4.42
C ILE A 88 -5.86 -2.14 -5.58
N TYR A 89 -5.54 -1.73 -6.79
CA TYR A 89 -5.66 -2.54 -8.00
C TYR A 89 -4.29 -3.06 -8.41
N MET A 90 -4.20 -4.34 -8.73
CA MET A 90 -2.97 -4.99 -9.17
C MET A 90 -3.16 -5.61 -10.55
N SER A 91 -2.17 -5.46 -11.43
CA SER A 91 -2.20 -6.10 -12.75
C SER A 91 -2.13 -7.62 -12.62
N GLU A 92 -3.06 -8.35 -13.23
CA GLU A 92 -3.03 -9.82 -13.28
C GLU A 92 -1.74 -10.34 -13.93
N GLN A 93 -1.34 -9.75 -15.06
CA GLN A 93 -0.11 -10.14 -15.76
C GLN A 93 1.11 -9.98 -14.86
N PHE A 94 1.18 -8.87 -14.12
CA PHE A 94 2.25 -8.65 -13.15
C PHE A 94 2.19 -9.66 -12.00
N VAL A 95 1.02 -9.87 -11.38
CA VAL A 95 0.87 -10.84 -10.28
C VAL A 95 1.28 -12.23 -10.71
N VAL A 96 0.98 -12.64 -11.95
CA VAL A 96 1.42 -13.94 -12.49
C VAL A 96 2.93 -14.01 -12.62
N ALA A 97 3.58 -13.01 -13.24
CA ALA A 97 4.99 -13.06 -13.63
C ALA A 97 6.00 -12.66 -12.53
N ALA A 98 5.63 -11.75 -11.63
CA ALA A 98 6.54 -11.09 -10.69
C ALA A 98 7.16 -12.04 -9.64
N LYS A 99 8.28 -11.66 -9.02
CA LYS A 99 8.71 -12.36 -7.79
C LYS A 99 7.88 -11.86 -6.60
N LEU A 100 7.89 -12.62 -5.50
CA LEU A 100 7.19 -12.21 -4.28
C LEU A 100 7.66 -10.83 -3.79
N ALA A 101 8.97 -10.57 -3.81
CA ALA A 101 9.54 -9.30 -3.40
C ALA A 101 9.02 -8.12 -4.24
N ASP A 102 8.93 -8.28 -5.56
CA ASP A 102 8.42 -7.23 -6.46
C ASP A 102 6.95 -6.92 -6.19
N LEU A 103 6.15 -7.94 -5.85
CA LEU A 103 4.75 -7.74 -5.44
C LEU A 103 4.64 -6.95 -4.14
N VAL A 104 5.49 -7.27 -3.16
CA VAL A 104 5.52 -6.55 -1.88
C VAL A 104 5.90 -5.08 -2.11
N LEU A 105 6.88 -4.80 -2.98
CA LEU A 105 7.28 -3.42 -3.29
C LEU A 105 6.14 -2.60 -3.90
N VAL A 106 5.45 -3.13 -4.91
CA VAL A 106 4.30 -2.43 -5.52
C VAL A 106 3.16 -2.27 -4.52
N LEU A 107 2.86 -3.30 -3.72
CA LEU A 107 1.83 -3.18 -2.68
C LEU A 107 2.18 -2.13 -1.62
N LEU A 108 3.46 -2.00 -1.23
CA LEU A 108 3.93 -0.96 -0.30
C LEU A 108 3.81 0.43 -0.90
N GLU A 109 4.11 0.60 -2.19
CA GLU A 109 3.92 1.88 -2.91
C GLU A 109 2.46 2.31 -2.88
N GLU A 110 1.55 1.42 -3.30
CA GLU A 110 0.12 1.73 -3.35
C GLU A 110 -0.51 1.87 -1.96
N TYR A 111 -0.04 1.09 -0.97
CA TYR A 111 -0.42 1.32 0.42
C TYR A 111 0.08 2.67 0.95
N GLY A 112 1.26 3.13 0.51
CA GLY A 112 1.76 4.48 0.80
C GLY A 112 0.81 5.57 0.32
N HIS A 113 0.21 5.42 -0.87
CA HIS A 113 -0.82 6.31 -1.38
C HIS A 113 -2.11 6.29 -0.54
N HIS A 114 -2.52 5.12 -0.06
CA HIS A 114 -3.64 5.00 0.88
C HIS A 114 -3.36 5.74 2.21
N ILE A 115 -2.14 5.64 2.74
CA ILE A 115 -1.74 6.39 3.93
C ILE A 115 -1.71 7.90 3.65
N ASP A 116 -1.14 8.32 2.52
CA ASP A 116 -1.10 9.74 2.13
C ASP A 116 -2.51 10.35 2.07
N ALA A 117 -3.46 9.63 1.48
CA ALA A 117 -4.86 10.07 1.40
C ALA A 117 -5.53 10.24 2.78
N GLN A 118 -5.16 9.44 3.78
CA GLN A 118 -5.68 9.55 5.15
C GLN A 118 -5.02 10.63 5.99
N LEU A 119 -3.76 10.95 5.69
CA LEU A 119 -2.97 11.91 6.46
C LEU A 119 -3.03 13.32 5.89
N SER A 120 -3.35 13.44 4.60
CA SER A 120 -3.62 14.69 3.94
C SER A 120 -4.80 15.41 4.60
N PHE A 121 -4.54 16.58 5.19
CA PHE A 121 -5.60 17.47 5.64
C PHE A 121 -6.42 17.89 4.41
N SER A 122 -7.75 17.72 4.46
CA SER A 122 -8.66 18.15 3.41
C SER A 122 -8.60 19.68 3.26
N GLY A 123 -7.65 20.17 2.48
CA GLY A 123 -7.42 21.62 2.29
C GLY A 123 -6.43 21.99 1.19
N LEU A 124 -5.55 21.09 0.75
CA LEU A 124 -4.68 21.32 -0.41
C LEU A 124 -4.74 20.11 -1.36
N LYS A 125 -5.73 20.15 -2.26
CA LYS A 125 -5.69 19.39 -3.53
C LYS A 125 -4.48 19.88 -4.34
N THR A 126 -3.28 19.36 -4.09
CA THR A 126 -2.15 19.39 -5.05
C THR A 126 -0.94 18.66 -4.50
N ARG A 127 -0.87 17.35 -4.74
CA ARG A 127 0.27 16.74 -5.47
C ARG A 127 -0.28 15.69 -6.42
N ARG A 128 -0.68 16.22 -7.56
CA ARG A 128 -0.98 15.53 -8.82
C ARG A 128 0.07 14.43 -9.05
N PHE A 129 -0.42 13.23 -9.33
CA PHE A 129 0.24 12.18 -10.10
C PHE A 129 1.42 12.69 -10.91
N LEU A 130 2.61 12.21 -10.58
CA LEU A 130 3.71 12.09 -11.53
C LEU A 130 4.34 10.71 -11.34
N LYS A 131 3.63 9.67 -11.80
CA LYS A 131 4.33 8.60 -12.52
C LYS A 131 4.85 9.29 -13.81
N SER A 132 6.13 9.61 -13.82
CA SER A 132 6.86 10.01 -15.04
C SER A 132 7.42 8.73 -15.69
N PRO A 133 7.58 8.72 -17.03
CA PRO A 133 7.50 7.54 -17.90
C PRO A 133 8.52 6.44 -17.62
#